data_AF-Q8VVM4-F1
#
_entry.id   AF-Q8VVM4-F1
#
_cell.length_a   1.000
_cell.length_b   1.000
_cell.length_c   1.000
_cell.angle_alpha   90.00
_cell.angle_beta   90.00
_cell.angle_gamma   90.00
#
_symmetry.space_group_name_H-M   'P 1'
#
loop_
_entity.id
_entity.type
_entity.pdbx_description
1 polymer ?
#
loop_
_entity_poly.entity_id
_entity_poly.type
_entity_poly.pdbx_seq_one_letter_code
_entity_poly.pdbx_strand_id
1 'polypeptide(L)' 'LETLGTDQAPDHWLVALGYAGWSAGQLEQELADGAWLVIPPNPKLVFDTPIHLRWQQAAASIGVNPLHLSSQVGHS' A
#
# COMPACT_ATOMS: atom_id res chain seq x y z
N LEU A 1 -9.51 12.94 15.87
CA LEU A 1 -8.21 13.63 15.69
C LEU A 1 -7.76 14.32 16.97
N GLU A 2 -8.68 14.79 17.82
CA GLU A 2 -8.36 15.50 19.08
C GLU A 2 -7.56 14.71 20.12
N THR A 3 -7.49 13.38 20.02
CA THR A 3 -6.67 12.52 20.89
C THR A 3 -5.23 12.31 20.40
N LEU A 4 -4.93 12.61 19.13
CA LEU A 4 -3.57 12.49 18.58
C LEU A 4 -2.70 13.61 19.18
N GLY A 5 -1.78 13.25 20.07
CA GLY A 5 -0.94 14.20 20.83
C GLY A 5 -1.28 14.33 22.31
N THR A 6 -2.24 13.54 22.81
CA THR A 6 -2.51 13.36 24.26
C THR A 6 -2.10 11.96 24.71
N ASP A 7 -1.98 11.72 26.01
CA ASP A 7 -1.75 10.38 26.60
C ASP A 7 -2.85 9.35 26.28
N GLN A 8 -3.94 9.77 25.65
CA GLN A 8 -5.04 8.90 25.18
C GLN A 8 -4.90 8.53 23.69
N ALA A 9 -3.76 8.82 23.05
CA ALA A 9 -3.50 8.38 21.70
C ALA A 9 -3.35 6.84 21.63
N PRO A 10 -3.89 6.17 20.59
CA PRO A 10 -3.68 4.74 20.40
C PRO A 10 -2.20 4.45 20.11
N ASP A 11 -1.71 3.26 20.51
CA ASP A 11 -0.30 2.84 20.29
C ASP A 11 0.14 2.93 18.82
N HIS A 12 -0.78 2.68 17.88
CA HIS A 12 -0.51 2.72 16.45
C HIS A 12 -1.46 3.66 15.73
N TRP A 13 -0.92 4.70 15.10
CA TRP A 13 -1.68 5.64 14.28
C TRP A 13 -0.87 6.08 13.06
N LEU A 14 -1.57 6.42 11.98
CA LEU A 14 -0.98 6.97 10.76
C LEU A 14 -1.84 8.14 10.29
N VAL A 15 -1.20 9.28 10.02
CA VAL A 15 -1.86 10.42 9.38
C VAL A 15 -1.54 10.37 7.90
N ALA A 16 -2.57 10.32 7.07
CA ALA A 16 -2.48 10.46 5.63
C ALA A 16 -3.31 11.66 5.19
N LEU A 17 -2.76 12.45 4.26
CA LEU A 17 -3.45 13.59 3.68
C LEU A 17 -3.74 13.29 2.20
N GLY A 18 -5.02 13.35 1.83
CA GLY A 18 -5.51 12.89 0.54
C GLY A 18 -6.01 11.44 0.59
N TYR A 19 -6.79 11.07 -0.43
CA TYR A 19 -7.32 9.73 -0.59
C TYR A 19 -7.06 9.25 -2.02
N ALA A 20 -6.80 7.96 -2.16
CA ALA A 20 -6.91 7.29 -3.45
C ALA A 20 -8.38 6.89 -3.63
N GLY A 21 -9.00 7.35 -4.71
CA GLY A 21 -10.38 7.02 -5.05
C GLY A 21 -10.42 6.48 -6.46
N TRP A 22 -11.16 5.40 -6.65
CA TRP A 22 -11.40 4.81 -7.96
C TRP A 22 -12.83 5.14 -8.41
N SER A 23 -12.99 5.39 -9.70
CA SER A 23 -14.31 5.44 -10.32
C SER A 23 -14.92 4.03 -10.37
N ALA A 24 -16.24 3.92 -10.51
CA ALA A 24 -16.91 2.62 -10.58
C ALA A 24 -16.31 1.74 -11.68
N GLY A 25 -15.84 0.54 -11.33
CA GLY A 25 -15.23 -0.42 -12.26
C GLY A 25 -13.76 -0.14 -12.61
N GLN A 26 -13.17 0.99 -12.19
CA GLN A 26 -11.79 1.34 -12.54
C GLN A 26 -10.79 0.41 -11.84
N LEU A 27 -11.00 0.13 -10.55
CA LEU A 27 -10.11 -0.73 -9.79
C LEU A 27 -10.05 -2.14 -10.39
N GLU A 28 -11.19 -2.68 -10.80
CA GLU A 28 -11.30 -4.00 -11.41
C GLU A 28 -10.62 -4.04 -12.78
N GLN A 29 -10.73 -2.98 -13.59
CA GLN A 29 -10.03 -2.88 -14.87
C GLN A 29 -8.51 -2.79 -14.67
N GLU A 30 -8.03 -1.95 -13.75
CA GLU A 30 -6.60 -1.83 -13.48
C GLU A 30 -6.01 -3.12 -12.89
N LEU A 31 -6.78 -3.85 -12.09
CA LEU A 31 -6.39 -5.16 -11.59
C LEU A 31 -6.34 -6.20 -12.71
N ALA A 32 -7.28 -6.15 -13.66
CA ALA A 32 -7.30 -7.03 -14.84
C ALA A 32 -6.16 -6.73 -15.82
N ASP A 33 -5.76 -5.47 -15.96
CA ASP A 33 -4.62 -5.02 -16.79
C ASP A 33 -3.26 -5.33 -16.14
N GLY A 34 -3.25 -5.81 -14.89
CA GLY A 34 -2.01 -6.12 -14.16
C GLY A 34 -1.27 -4.89 -13.65
N ALA A 35 -1.94 -3.73 -13.58
CA ALA A 35 -1.35 -2.49 -13.08
C ALA A 35 -1.17 -2.49 -11.55
N TRP A 36 -1.88 -3.36 -10.82
CA TRP A 36 -1.80 -3.49 -9.37
C TRP A 36 -1.41 -4.88 -8.91
N LEU A 37 -0.57 -4.94 -7.88
CA LEU A 37 -0.30 -6.15 -7.11
C LEU A 37 -1.11 -6.13 -5.82
N VAL A 38 -1.86 -7.19 -5.57
CA VAL A 38 -2.70 -7.33 -4.38
C VAL A 38 -2.04 -8.29 -3.41
N ILE A 39 -1.90 -7.85 -2.16
CA ILE A 39 -1.37 -8.68 -1.07
C ILE A 39 -2.43 -8.79 0.04
N PRO A 40 -2.43 -9.86 0.84
CA PRO A 40 -3.29 -9.95 2.02
C PRO A 40 -3.04 -8.76 2.97
N PRO A 41 -4.08 -8.25 3.65
CA PRO A 41 -3.93 -7.13 4.56
C PRO A 41 -2.98 -7.51 5.71
N ASN A 42 -1.90 -6.74 5.85
CA ASN A 42 -0.90 -6.95 6.91
C ASN A 42 -0.73 -5.66 7.73
N PRO A 43 -1.31 -5.58 8.94
CA PRO A 43 -1.23 -4.36 9.76
C PRO A 43 0.20 -4.04 10.20
N LYS A 44 1.06 -5.05 10.38
CA LYS A 44 2.47 -4.83 10.74
C LYS A 44 3.21 -4.06 9.63
N LEU A 45 2.85 -4.33 8.37
CA LEU A 45 3.43 -3.61 7.24
C LEU A 45 3.02 -2.12 7.20
N VAL A 46 1.82 -1.81 7.70
CA VAL A 46 1.29 -0.45 7.74
C VAL A 46 1.80 0.33 8.95
N PHE A 47 1.88 -0.29 10.12
CA PHE A 47 2.17 0.40 11.38
C PHE A 47 3.61 0.19 11.89
N ASP A 48 4.18 -1.01 11.73
CA ASP A 48 5.48 -1.36 12.33
C ASP A 48 6.64 -1.20 11.35
N THR A 49 6.37 -1.26 10.04
CA THR A 49 7.41 -1.18 9.01
C THR A 49 7.74 0.28 8.66
N PRO A 50 9.04 0.67 8.64
CA PRO A 50 9.49 1.98 8.15
C PRO A 50 9.04 2.24 6.71
N ILE A 51 8.60 3.47 6.40
CA ILE A 51 7.99 3.83 5.11
C ILE A 51 8.83 3.38 3.89
N HIS A 52 10.15 3.52 3.96
CA HIS A 52 11.08 3.16 2.88
C HIS A 52 11.20 1.64 2.67
N LEU A 53 10.88 0.83 3.68
CA LEU A 53 10.89 -0.63 3.62
C LEU A 53 9.52 -1.22 3.31
N ARG A 54 8.42 -0.46 3.45
CA ARG A 54 7.06 -0.98 3.28
C ARG A 54 6.87 -1.61 1.91
N TRP A 55 7.31 -0.92 0.85
CA TRP A 55 7.17 -1.43 -0.52
C TRP A 55 7.99 -2.71 -0.75
N GLN A 56 9.24 -2.73 -0.27
CA GLN A 56 10.10 -3.90 -0.38
C GLN A 56 9.54 -5.09 0.42
N GLN A 57 9.04 -4.88 1.63
CA GLN A 57 8.42 -5.92 2.44
C GLN A 57 7.09 -6.40 1.86
N ALA A 58 6.33 -5.51 1.24
CA ALA A 58 5.07 -5.84 0.57
C ALA A 58 5.35 -6.75 -0.63
N ALA A 59 6.30 -6.38 -1.48
CA ALA A 59 6.74 -7.20 -2.61
C ALA A 59 7.30 -8.56 -2.13
N ALA A 60 8.13 -8.57 -1.08
CA ALA A 60 8.65 -9.79 -0.49
C ALA A 60 7.55 -10.71 0.07
N SER A 61 6.45 -10.16 0.58
CA SER A 61 5.33 -10.93 1.15
C SER A 61 4.60 -11.81 0.14
N ILE A 62 4.66 -11.43 -1.15
CA ILE A 62 4.10 -12.20 -2.27
C ILE A 62 5.17 -12.96 -3.05
N GLY A 63 6.42 -12.99 -2.55
CA GLY A 63 7.53 -13.65 -3.23
C GLY A 63 7.96 -12.97 -4.53
N VAL A 64 7.48 -11.75 -4.79
CA VAL A 64 7.85 -10.96 -5.97
C VAL A 64 9.06 -10.11 -5.61
N ASN A 65 10.14 -10.26 -6.37
CA ASN A 65 11.28 -9.37 -6.21
C ASN A 65 10.92 -8.01 -6.83
N PRO A 66 10.96 -6.90 -6.06
CA PRO A 66 10.65 -5.57 -6.59
C PRO A 66 11.48 -5.16 -7.82
N LEU A 67 12.65 -5.77 -8.01
CA LEU A 67 13.50 -5.58 -9.20
C LEU A 67 12.95 -6.25 -10.46
N HIS A 68 12.03 -7.21 -10.34
CA HIS A 68 11.31 -7.84 -11.44
C HIS A 68 10.03 -7.10 -11.83
N LEU A 69 9.62 -6.09 -11.05
CA LEU A 69 8.50 -5.19 -11.39
C LEU A 69 8.95 -4.03 -12.28
N SER A 70 10.05 -4.23 -13.04
CA SER A 70 10.57 -3.31 -14.03
C SER A 70 9.44 -2.64 -14.80
N SER A 71 9.57 -1.32 -14.96
CA SER A 71 8.65 -0.32 -15.53
C SER A 71 8.16 -0.62 -16.95
N GLN A 72 7.54 -1.77 -17.12
CA GLN A 72 6.95 -2.24 -18.35
C GLN A 72 5.47 -2.49 -18.08
N VAL A 73 4.80 -1.46 -17.56
CA VAL A 73 3.42 -1.18 -18.01
C VAL A 73 3.57 -0.58 -19.41
N GLY A 74 3.94 -1.45 -20.35
CA GLY A 74 4.01 -1.14 -21.77
C GLY A 74 2.76 -1.69 -22.40
N HIS A 75 1.69 -0.88 -22.41
CA HIS A 75 0.66 -1.03 -23.42
C HIS A 75 1.01 -0.08 -24.56
N SER A 76 1.26 -0.64 -25.75
CA SER A 76 1.26 0.12 -27.01
C SER A 76 -0.15 0.37 -27.48
#